data_AF-A0AAV5WV89-F1
#
_entry.id   AF-A0AAV5WV89-F1
#
_cell.length_a   1.000
_cell.length_b   1.000
_cell.length_c   1.000
_cell.angle_alpha   90.00
_cell.angle_beta   90.00
_cell.angle_gamma   90.00
#
_symmetry.space_group_name_H-M   'P 1'
#
loop_
_entity.id
_entity.type
_entity.pdbx_description
1 polymer ?
#
loop_
_entity_poly.entity_id
_entity_poly.type
_entity_poly.pdbx_seq_one_letter_code
_entity_poly.pdbx_strand_id
1 'polypeptide(L)'
;RNGEKRRRKKKKSRREERKEKAEFEVSVEGIGEWSNERRRRQTSFRRSGMGVSSHLLSALLLCAVASAHCFFLKELAIIGGTYDEFDAMDIRQCCIKCAQQSCCMAYTYDKIKKRCYMKSAISNSEERSYTTSGIKANIANGNGCKLNNIEIVGGSTSLNLKNSKECQEFCTAYGIYTWLPGGFNEDNEEFDPTCTCTNRIASIKYTYGAISSILPNTGARTEDRSL
;
A
#
# COMPACT_ATOMS: atom_id res chain seq x y z
N ARG A 1 11.16 -9.75 56.58
CA ARG A 1 11.38 -10.63 55.39
C ARG A 1 10.67 -10.17 54.09
N ASN A 2 9.60 -9.37 54.14
CA ASN A 2 8.86 -8.91 52.94
C ASN A 2 9.35 -7.58 52.30
N GLY A 3 10.08 -6.73 53.04
CA GLY A 3 10.59 -5.45 52.51
C GLY A 3 11.77 -5.60 51.52
N GLU A 4 12.58 -6.64 51.70
CA GLU A 4 13.81 -6.84 50.91
C GLU A 4 13.51 -7.38 49.49
N LYS A 5 12.45 -8.18 49.34
CA LYS A 5 11.97 -8.69 48.05
C LYS A 5 11.44 -7.57 47.14
N ARG A 6 10.78 -6.54 47.72
CA ARG A 6 10.28 -5.37 46.96
C ARG A 6 11.43 -4.49 46.43
N ARG A 7 12.52 -4.33 47.19
CA ARG A 7 13.70 -3.57 46.73
C ARG A 7 14.45 -4.27 45.58
N ARG A 8 14.48 -5.60 45.55
CA ARG A 8 15.10 -6.37 44.45
C ARG A 8 14.31 -6.29 43.13
N LYS A 9 12.97 -6.31 43.17
CA LYS A 9 12.14 -6.14 41.96
C LYS A 9 12.28 -4.74 41.34
N LYS A 10 12.33 -3.68 42.15
CA LYS A 10 12.46 -2.29 41.67
C LYS A 10 13.83 -1.98 41.06
N LYS A 11 14.89 -2.69 41.48
CA LYS A 11 16.23 -2.60 40.86
C LYS A 11 16.33 -3.35 39.53
N LYS A 12 15.53 -4.40 39.30
CA LYS A 12 15.54 -5.16 38.04
C LYS A 12 14.89 -4.38 36.89
N SER A 13 13.74 -3.73 37.15
CA SER A 13 13.05 -2.95 36.11
C SER A 13 13.84 -1.73 35.63
N ARG A 14 14.57 -1.04 36.53
CA ARG A 14 15.46 0.08 36.14
C ARG A 14 16.69 -0.33 35.30
N ARG A 15 17.03 -1.62 35.26
CA ARG A 15 18.17 -2.15 34.48
C ARG A 15 17.76 -2.62 33.09
N GLU A 16 16.49 -2.98 32.90
CA GLU A 16 15.88 -3.29 31.60
C GLU A 16 15.54 -2.00 30.83
N GLU A 17 15.02 -0.97 31.51
CA GLU A 17 14.71 0.34 30.91
C GLU A 17 15.97 1.08 30.38
N ARG A 18 17.15 0.78 30.92
CA ARG A 18 18.44 1.30 30.41
C ARG A 18 19.01 0.50 29.23
N LYS A 19 18.55 -0.73 28.99
CA LYS A 19 18.93 -1.51 27.81
C LYS A 19 18.12 -1.13 26.58
N GLU A 20 16.82 -0.87 26.74
CA GLU A 20 15.96 -0.38 25.64
C GLU A 20 16.40 1.00 25.10
N LYS A 21 16.84 1.92 25.98
CA LYS A 21 17.36 3.22 25.53
C LYS A 21 18.70 3.14 24.80
N ALA A 22 19.51 2.09 25.03
CA ALA A 22 20.80 1.92 24.36
C ALA A 22 20.66 1.24 22.97
N GLU A 23 19.60 0.46 22.74
CA GLU A 23 19.32 -0.10 21.40
C GLU A 23 18.63 0.90 20.45
N PHE A 24 17.98 1.93 20.98
CA PHE A 24 17.35 2.97 20.15
C PHE A 24 18.34 4.01 19.59
N GLU A 25 19.50 4.25 20.23
CA GLU A 25 20.52 5.20 19.76
C GLU A 25 21.48 4.63 18.69
N VAL A 26 21.41 3.34 18.35
CA VAL A 26 22.29 2.70 17.34
C VAL A 26 21.69 2.68 15.92
N SER A 27 20.43 3.09 15.73
CA SER A 27 19.73 3.02 14.44
C SER A 27 19.61 4.35 13.67
N VAL A 28 20.31 5.43 14.06
CA VAL A 28 20.15 6.76 13.44
C VAL A 28 21.29 7.17 12.51
N GLU A 29 22.34 6.36 12.34
CA GLU A 29 23.39 6.61 11.35
C GLU A 29 23.43 5.51 10.29
N GLY A 30 22.74 5.74 9.18
CA GLY A 30 22.89 4.93 7.97
C GLY A 30 21.57 4.66 7.27
N ILE A 31 21.26 5.50 6.28
CA ILE A 31 20.77 5.20 4.92
C ILE A 31 20.28 6.54 4.37
N GLY A 32 21.24 7.36 3.94
CA GLY A 32 20.97 8.58 3.21
C GLY A 32 21.98 8.69 2.09
N GLU A 33 21.92 7.81 1.08
CA GLU A 33 22.81 7.93 -0.08
C GLU A 33 22.50 6.98 -1.25
N TRP A 34 21.27 6.86 -1.76
CA TRP A 34 21.05 6.20 -3.06
C TRP A 34 20.14 7.01 -4.00
N SER A 35 20.77 7.45 -5.10
CA SER A 35 20.20 7.91 -6.37
C SER A 35 19.67 9.35 -6.46
N ASN A 36 20.58 10.30 -6.22
CA ASN A 36 20.58 11.63 -6.87
C ASN A 36 21.51 11.63 -8.11
N GLU A 37 21.50 10.55 -8.88
CA GLU A 37 22.42 10.30 -10.00
C GLU A 37 21.67 10.32 -11.35
N ARG A 38 20.97 11.42 -11.65
CA ARG A 38 20.40 11.61 -12.99
C ARG A 38 20.36 13.05 -13.49
N ARG A 39 21.27 13.90 -13.00
CA ARG A 39 21.35 15.30 -13.43
C ARG A 39 22.78 15.86 -13.32
N ARG A 40 23.73 15.31 -14.10
CA ARG A 40 25.07 15.93 -14.35
C ARG A 40 25.81 15.22 -15.50
N ARG A 41 25.37 15.43 -16.75
CA ARG A 41 26.24 15.38 -17.94
C ARG A 41 25.79 16.44 -18.94
N GLN A 42 26.03 17.69 -18.56
CA GLN A 42 26.14 18.81 -19.50
C GLN A 42 27.40 19.56 -19.08
N THR A 43 28.47 19.40 -19.86
CA THR A 43 29.35 20.48 -20.33
C THR A 43 30.57 19.88 -21.04
N SER A 44 30.96 20.55 -22.13
CA SER A 44 32.29 20.54 -22.74
C SER A 44 32.74 19.28 -23.50
N PHE A 45 32.38 19.21 -24.79
CA PHE A 45 33.37 18.76 -25.78
C PHE A 45 33.40 19.69 -27.00
N ARG A 46 34.62 20.05 -27.38
CA ARG A 46 35.01 21.11 -28.33
C ARG A 46 34.64 20.79 -29.78
N ARG A 47 34.40 21.88 -30.52
CA ARG A 47 34.43 22.03 -31.98
C ARG A 47 35.56 21.26 -32.68
N SER A 48 35.19 20.55 -33.73
CA SER A 48 35.84 20.46 -35.07
C SER A 48 34.83 19.67 -35.92
N GLY A 49 34.09 20.26 -36.87
CA GLY A 49 34.57 20.71 -38.17
C GLY A 49 34.35 19.59 -39.21
N MET A 50 33.55 19.90 -40.25
CA MET A 50 33.34 19.18 -41.55
C MET A 50 31.97 18.46 -41.76
N GLY A 51 31.14 19.07 -42.63
CA GLY A 51 30.74 18.44 -43.90
C GLY A 51 29.54 17.48 -43.96
N VAL A 52 28.48 17.99 -44.61
CA VAL A 52 27.53 17.35 -45.56
C VAL A 52 26.47 16.30 -45.13
N SER A 53 25.23 16.76 -45.29
CA SER A 53 24.04 16.14 -45.91
C SER A 53 23.39 14.85 -45.37
N SER A 54 22.11 15.04 -45.05
CA SER A 54 20.96 14.20 -45.44
C SER A 54 20.67 12.88 -44.72
N HIS A 55 19.44 12.89 -44.16
CA HIS A 55 18.54 11.79 -43.78
C HIS A 55 18.65 11.15 -42.38
N LEU A 56 17.56 11.37 -41.63
CA LEU A 56 16.88 10.44 -40.71
C LEU A 56 17.68 9.93 -39.50
N LEU A 57 17.70 10.67 -38.39
CA LEU A 57 18.06 10.12 -37.08
C LEU A 57 17.17 10.66 -35.95
N SER A 58 16.20 9.80 -35.59
CA SER A 58 15.80 9.46 -34.22
C SER A 58 15.20 10.54 -33.32
N ALA A 59 13.88 10.69 -33.40
CA ALA A 59 13.06 11.12 -32.27
C ALA A 59 12.03 10.01 -31.92
N LEU A 60 12.54 8.82 -31.61
CA LEU A 60 11.75 7.81 -30.89
C LEU A 60 11.63 8.27 -29.43
N LEU A 61 10.68 9.19 -29.18
CA LEU A 61 10.11 9.35 -27.85
C LEU A 61 9.36 8.06 -27.54
N LEU A 62 10.05 7.10 -26.93
CA LEU A 62 9.42 5.99 -26.22
C LEU A 62 8.59 6.60 -25.10
N CYS A 63 7.31 6.83 -25.38
CA CYS A 63 6.31 6.99 -24.35
C CYS A 63 6.26 5.64 -23.63
N ALA A 64 7.08 5.48 -22.60
CA ALA A 64 6.93 4.39 -21.65
C ALA A 64 5.60 4.63 -20.95
N VAL A 65 4.52 4.11 -21.54
CA VAL A 65 3.23 4.03 -20.88
C VAL A 65 3.45 3.06 -19.73
N ALA A 66 3.79 3.61 -18.56
CA ALA A 66 3.76 2.84 -17.33
C ALA A 66 2.34 2.29 -17.20
N SER A 67 2.19 0.98 -17.34
CA SER A 67 0.92 0.30 -17.15
C SER A 67 0.56 0.38 -15.67
N ALA A 68 -0.12 1.47 -15.30
CA ALA A 68 -0.67 1.63 -13.96
C ALA A 68 -1.75 0.56 -13.77
N HIS A 69 -1.40 -0.50 -13.07
CA HIS A 69 -2.33 -1.52 -12.62
C HIS A 69 -3.06 -0.98 -11.39
N CYS A 70 -4.38 -0.92 -11.49
CA CYS A 70 -5.24 -0.34 -10.47
C CYS A 70 -6.38 -1.28 -10.13
N PHE A 71 -6.67 -1.38 -8.84
CA PHE A 71 -7.76 -2.18 -8.33
C PHE A 71 -9.01 -1.32 -8.22
N PHE A 72 -9.99 -1.53 -9.08
CA PHE A 72 -11.25 -0.77 -9.06
C PHE A 72 -12.29 -1.41 -8.16
N LEU A 73 -12.97 -0.58 -7.37
CA LEU A 73 -14.02 -0.94 -6.43
C LEU A 73 -15.31 -0.27 -6.91
N LYS A 74 -16.22 -1.07 -7.48
CA LYS A 74 -17.49 -0.56 -8.00
C LYS A 74 -18.41 -0.16 -6.85
N GLU A 75 -19.11 0.96 -7.04
CA GLU A 75 -20.17 1.42 -6.14
C GLU A 75 -19.70 1.62 -4.70
N LEU A 76 -18.41 1.87 -4.53
CA LEU A 76 -17.78 2.05 -3.23
C LEU A 76 -17.00 3.36 -3.23
N ALA A 77 -17.32 4.23 -2.29
CA ALA A 77 -16.62 5.47 -2.02
C ALA A 77 -15.65 5.26 -0.85
N ILE A 78 -14.36 5.41 -1.10
CA ILE A 78 -13.36 5.48 -0.03
C ILE A 78 -13.47 6.87 0.60
N ILE A 79 -13.44 6.94 1.93
CA ILE A 79 -13.55 8.17 2.71
C ILE A 79 -12.25 8.37 3.49
N GLY A 80 -11.89 9.64 3.70
CA GLY A 80 -10.65 10.03 4.37
C GLY A 80 -9.55 10.47 3.43
N GLY A 81 -8.62 11.25 4.00
CA GLY A 81 -7.33 11.58 3.41
C GLY A 81 -7.34 12.29 2.05
N THR A 82 -8.42 12.95 1.65
CA THR A 82 -8.44 13.66 0.36
C THR A 82 -7.47 14.84 0.41
N TYR A 83 -6.45 14.85 -0.46
CA TYR A 83 -5.43 15.90 -0.50
C TYR A 83 -5.39 16.67 -1.83
N ASP A 84 -5.98 16.11 -2.89
CA ASP A 84 -6.08 16.75 -4.21
C ASP A 84 -7.36 16.28 -4.91
N GLU A 85 -7.85 17.08 -5.84
CA GLU A 85 -9.01 16.76 -6.66
C GLU A 85 -8.92 17.43 -8.03
N PHE A 86 -9.48 16.77 -9.05
CA PHE A 86 -9.48 17.30 -10.41
C PHE A 86 -10.61 16.70 -11.23
N ASP A 87 -11.01 17.42 -12.29
CA ASP A 87 -12.02 16.94 -13.21
C ASP A 87 -11.44 15.82 -14.09
N ALA A 88 -12.19 14.74 -14.24
CA ALA A 88 -11.81 13.56 -14.97
C ALA A 88 -12.99 12.95 -15.71
N MET A 89 -12.76 12.63 -16.98
CA MET A 89 -13.80 12.01 -17.81
C MET A 89 -14.03 10.53 -17.46
N ASP A 90 -13.00 9.87 -16.93
CA ASP A 90 -13.02 8.45 -16.58
C ASP A 90 -12.12 8.16 -15.37
N ILE A 91 -12.44 7.09 -14.64
CA ILE A 91 -11.70 6.63 -13.46
C ILE A 91 -10.24 6.29 -13.79
N ARG A 92 -9.93 5.89 -15.03
CA ARG A 92 -8.56 5.60 -15.45
C ARG A 92 -7.64 6.81 -15.27
N GLN A 93 -8.15 8.03 -15.39
CA GLN A 93 -7.37 9.24 -15.14
C GLN A 93 -7.00 9.37 -13.65
N CYS A 94 -7.93 9.03 -12.74
CA CYS A 94 -7.63 8.97 -11.30
C CYS A 94 -6.51 7.95 -11.02
N CYS A 95 -6.61 6.76 -11.62
CA CYS A 95 -5.62 5.70 -11.49
C CYS A 95 -4.22 6.15 -11.93
N ILE A 96 -4.09 6.73 -13.13
CA ILE A 96 -2.81 7.17 -13.68
C ILE A 96 -2.19 8.26 -12.80
N LYS A 97 -2.98 9.27 -12.39
CA LYS A 97 -2.49 10.34 -11.52
C LYS A 97 -2.05 9.80 -10.15
N CYS A 98 -2.81 8.85 -9.60
CA CYS A 98 -2.47 8.19 -8.34
C CYS A 98 -1.16 7.39 -8.45
N ALA A 99 -0.98 6.65 -9.54
CA ALA A 99 0.24 5.89 -9.78
C ALA A 99 1.49 6.78 -9.77
N GLN A 100 1.38 7.99 -10.34
CA GLN A 100 2.48 8.96 -10.43
C GLN A 100 2.80 9.68 -9.11
N GLN A 101 1.85 9.77 -8.18
CA GLN A 101 2.04 10.49 -6.92
C GLN A 101 2.44 9.54 -5.78
N SER A 102 3.56 9.82 -5.12
CA SER A 102 4.09 8.98 -4.04
C SER A 102 3.18 8.90 -2.81
N CYS A 103 2.47 9.98 -2.49
CA CYS A 103 1.54 10.04 -1.36
C CYS A 103 0.18 9.40 -1.62
N CYS A 104 -0.15 9.07 -2.87
CA CYS A 104 -1.45 8.51 -3.19
C CYS A 104 -1.53 7.04 -2.77
N MET A 105 -2.50 6.71 -1.92
CA MET A 105 -2.83 5.34 -1.54
C MET A 105 -4.07 4.82 -2.26
N ALA A 106 -5.04 5.71 -2.49
CA ALA A 106 -6.32 5.39 -3.09
C ALA A 106 -6.91 6.62 -3.78
N TYR A 107 -8.02 6.41 -4.50
CA TYR A 107 -8.78 7.49 -5.11
C TYR A 107 -10.26 7.12 -5.18
N THR A 108 -11.12 8.12 -5.29
CA THR A 108 -12.55 7.94 -5.53
C THR A 108 -12.99 8.79 -6.70
N TYR A 109 -13.64 8.18 -7.68
CA TYR A 109 -14.23 8.83 -8.83
C TYR A 109 -15.74 8.99 -8.63
N ASP A 110 -16.22 10.23 -8.73
CA ASP A 110 -17.66 10.54 -8.76
C ASP A 110 -18.13 10.61 -10.23
N LYS A 111 -19.01 9.68 -10.61
CA LYS A 111 -19.49 9.51 -11.99
C LYS A 111 -20.42 10.64 -12.42
N ILE A 112 -21.09 11.31 -11.47
CA ILE A 112 -22.03 12.41 -11.72
C ILE A 112 -21.24 13.71 -11.87
N LYS A 113 -20.36 14.00 -10.90
CA LYS A 113 -19.54 15.23 -10.91
C LYS A 113 -18.38 15.17 -11.90
N LYS A 114 -18.06 13.99 -12.43
CA LYS A 114 -16.89 13.76 -13.29
C LYS A 114 -15.61 14.24 -12.62
N ARG A 115 -15.44 13.91 -11.33
CA ARG A 115 -14.33 14.40 -10.49
C ARG A 115 -13.62 13.26 -9.78
N CYS A 116 -12.29 13.30 -9.78
CA CYS A 116 -11.42 12.40 -9.02
C CYS A 116 -11.02 13.07 -7.70
N TYR A 117 -11.11 12.33 -6.61
CA TYR A 117 -10.60 12.71 -5.30
C TYR A 117 -9.43 11.80 -4.93
N MET A 118 -8.25 12.39 -4.75
CA MET A 118 -6.98 11.72 -4.48
C MET A 118 -6.77 11.55 -2.98
N LYS A 119 -6.40 10.34 -2.53
CA LYS A 119 -6.40 9.99 -1.10
C LYS A 119 -5.04 9.52 -0.62
N SER A 120 -4.56 10.14 0.45
CA SER A 120 -3.31 9.78 1.15
C SER A 120 -3.55 8.94 2.40
N ALA A 121 -4.82 8.77 2.80
CA ALA A 121 -5.23 7.92 3.91
C ALA A 121 -6.64 7.37 3.64
N ILE A 122 -6.97 6.26 4.28
CA ILE A 122 -8.28 5.60 4.20
C ILE A 122 -8.83 5.53 5.63
N SER A 123 -10.01 6.11 5.85
CA SER A 123 -10.71 6.05 7.14
C SER A 123 -11.76 4.95 7.13
N ASN A 124 -12.61 4.96 6.12
CA ASN A 124 -13.68 3.99 5.92
C ASN A 124 -14.13 3.98 4.46
N SER A 125 -15.10 3.14 4.13
CA SER A 125 -15.74 3.12 2.83
C SER A 125 -17.26 3.10 2.99
N GLU A 126 -17.94 3.70 2.03
CA GLU A 126 -19.40 3.72 1.95
C GLU A 126 -19.85 3.22 0.58
N GLU A 127 -20.92 2.43 0.56
CA GLU A 127 -21.56 2.05 -0.70
C GLU A 127 -22.27 3.26 -1.30
N ARG A 128 -21.86 3.65 -2.51
CA ARG A 128 -22.46 4.75 -3.26
C ARG A 128 -22.48 4.39 -4.74
N SER A 129 -23.68 4.13 -5.26
CA SER A 129 -23.93 3.69 -6.64
C SER A 129 -23.34 4.61 -7.71
N TYR A 130 -23.17 5.90 -7.43
CA TYR A 130 -22.61 6.88 -8.36
C TYR A 130 -21.09 7.07 -8.23
N THR A 131 -20.41 6.27 -7.40
CA THR A 131 -18.96 6.33 -7.23
C THR A 131 -18.27 5.04 -7.65
N THR A 132 -17.01 5.17 -8.02
CA THR A 132 -16.10 4.02 -8.19
C THR A 132 -14.77 4.42 -7.57
N SER A 133 -14.25 3.63 -6.64
CA SER A 133 -12.94 3.90 -6.04
C SER A 133 -11.86 3.02 -6.63
N GLY A 134 -10.61 3.30 -6.29
CA GLY A 134 -9.55 2.34 -6.47
C GLY A 134 -8.40 2.49 -5.51
N ILE A 135 -7.62 1.42 -5.40
CA ILE A 135 -6.44 1.32 -4.54
C ILE A 135 -5.21 1.27 -5.44
N LYS A 136 -4.18 2.03 -5.06
CA LYS A 136 -2.90 2.03 -5.75
C LYS A 136 -2.15 0.74 -5.48
N ALA A 137 -1.68 0.09 -6.54
CA ALA A 137 -0.73 -1.00 -6.41
C ALA A 137 0.64 -0.49 -5.93
N ASN A 138 1.20 -1.14 -4.92
CA ASN A 138 2.47 -0.74 -4.28
C ASN A 138 3.43 -1.92 -4.05
N ILE A 139 3.09 -3.11 -4.54
CA ILE A 139 3.95 -4.31 -4.50
C ILE A 139 3.93 -5.04 -5.84
N ALA A 140 4.81 -6.04 -5.99
CA ALA A 140 4.83 -6.98 -7.12
C ALA A 140 4.82 -6.29 -8.51
N ASN A 141 5.70 -5.30 -8.71
CA ASN A 141 5.80 -4.51 -9.94
C ASN A 141 4.47 -3.85 -10.38
N GLY A 142 3.61 -3.52 -9.42
CA GLY A 142 2.29 -2.94 -9.67
C GLY A 142 1.17 -3.97 -9.75
N ASN A 143 1.44 -5.27 -9.59
CA ASN A 143 0.40 -6.28 -9.70
C ASN A 143 -0.32 -6.57 -8.39
N GLY A 144 0.09 -5.99 -7.26
CA GLY A 144 -0.55 -6.17 -5.95
C GLY A 144 -0.53 -4.91 -5.10
N CYS A 145 -1.29 -4.91 -4.01
CA CYS A 145 -1.19 -3.86 -2.99
C CYS A 145 -1.10 -4.45 -1.57
N LYS A 146 -0.31 -3.82 -0.71
CA LYS A 146 -0.27 -4.05 0.73
C LYS A 146 -0.73 -2.79 1.45
N LEU A 147 -1.65 -2.94 2.39
CA LEU A 147 -2.23 -1.86 3.18
C LEU A 147 -1.97 -2.14 4.66
N ASN A 148 -1.42 -1.14 5.36
CA ASN A 148 -1.17 -1.21 6.79
C ASN A 148 -2.23 -0.36 7.51
N ASN A 149 -2.65 -0.83 8.68
CA ASN A 149 -3.74 -0.26 9.48
C ASN A 149 -5.08 -0.17 8.75
N ILE A 150 -5.28 -1.00 7.74
CA ILE A 150 -6.50 -1.06 6.95
C ILE A 150 -6.99 -2.50 6.97
N GLU A 151 -8.26 -2.67 7.28
CA GLU A 151 -8.99 -3.93 7.20
C GLU A 151 -9.84 -3.93 5.94
N ILE A 152 -9.58 -4.88 5.05
CA ILE A 152 -10.47 -5.20 3.95
C ILE A 152 -11.48 -6.23 4.46
N VAL A 153 -12.76 -5.86 4.42
CA VAL A 153 -13.87 -6.70 4.85
C VAL A 153 -14.55 -7.30 3.63
N GLY A 154 -14.83 -8.60 3.69
CA GLY A 154 -15.51 -9.35 2.63
C GLY A 154 -16.13 -10.65 3.14
N GLY A 155 -16.97 -11.27 2.31
CA GLY A 155 -17.74 -12.47 2.68
C GLY A 155 -17.02 -13.75 2.30
N SER A 156 -16.35 -14.38 3.25
CA SER A 156 -15.50 -15.55 2.98
C SER A 156 -15.24 -16.41 4.22
N THR A 157 -13.99 -16.48 4.71
CA THR A 157 -13.56 -17.35 5.81
C THR A 157 -12.57 -16.64 6.73
N SER A 158 -12.67 -16.94 8.02
CA SER A 158 -11.79 -16.45 9.07
C SER A 158 -11.10 -17.61 9.78
N LEU A 159 -9.81 -17.45 10.06
CA LEU A 159 -8.90 -18.47 10.58
C LEU A 159 -8.06 -17.85 11.70
N ASN A 160 -7.70 -18.65 12.70
CA ASN A 160 -6.75 -18.21 13.72
C ASN A 160 -5.33 -18.56 13.25
N LEU A 161 -4.64 -17.58 12.67
CA LEU A 161 -3.25 -17.71 12.22
C LEU A 161 -2.38 -16.69 12.94
N LYS A 162 -1.28 -17.15 13.52
CA LYS A 162 -0.42 -16.35 14.40
C LYS A 162 0.40 -15.29 13.67
N ASN A 163 0.55 -15.42 12.35
CA ASN A 163 1.43 -14.59 11.55
C ASN A 163 0.76 -14.14 10.24
N SER A 164 0.96 -12.87 9.87
CA SER A 164 0.51 -12.33 8.58
C SER A 164 1.11 -13.06 7.39
N LYS A 165 2.32 -13.62 7.50
CA LYS A 165 2.95 -14.36 6.40
C LYS A 165 2.23 -15.68 6.11
N GLU A 166 1.86 -16.43 7.15
CA GLU A 166 1.06 -17.64 7.02
C GLU A 166 -0.33 -17.32 6.45
N CYS A 167 -0.93 -16.22 6.92
CA CYS A 167 -2.20 -15.72 6.37
C CYS A 167 -2.09 -15.41 4.87
N GLN A 168 -1.01 -14.73 4.45
CA GLN A 168 -0.75 -14.45 3.05
C GLN A 168 -0.65 -15.73 2.21
N GLU A 169 0.14 -16.71 2.65
CA GLU A 169 0.35 -17.97 1.93
C GLU A 169 -0.95 -18.76 1.80
N PHE A 170 -1.74 -18.84 2.87
CA PHE A 170 -3.03 -19.53 2.88
C PHE A 170 -4.05 -18.86 1.95
N CYS A 171 -4.13 -17.53 1.98
CA CYS A 171 -5.14 -16.78 1.23
C CYS A 171 -4.79 -16.56 -0.26
N THR A 172 -3.69 -17.12 -0.76
CA THR A 172 -3.28 -17.00 -2.18
C THR A 172 -4.39 -17.37 -3.16
N ALA A 173 -5.16 -18.42 -2.87
CA ALA A 173 -6.29 -18.86 -3.70
C ALA A 173 -7.49 -17.89 -3.72
N TYR A 174 -7.61 -17.03 -2.71
CA TYR A 174 -8.69 -16.05 -2.60
C TYR A 174 -8.32 -14.71 -3.25
N GLY A 175 -7.02 -14.41 -3.34
CA GLY A 175 -6.50 -13.20 -3.95
C GLY A 175 -6.51 -11.97 -3.03
N ILE A 176 -7.18 -12.02 -1.87
CA ILE A 176 -7.16 -10.95 -0.88
C ILE A 176 -7.07 -11.56 0.52
N TYR A 177 -6.28 -10.94 1.39
CA TYR A 177 -6.26 -11.28 2.80
C TYR A 177 -6.24 -10.06 3.69
N THR A 178 -6.70 -10.26 4.92
CA THR A 178 -6.61 -9.31 6.03
C THR A 178 -6.16 -10.08 7.26
N TRP A 179 -5.03 -9.69 7.85
CA TRP A 179 -4.54 -10.23 9.10
C TRP A 179 -4.65 -9.17 10.19
N LEU A 180 -5.35 -9.51 11.26
CA LEU A 180 -5.48 -8.72 12.47
C LEU A 180 -4.61 -9.35 13.55
N PRO A 181 -3.59 -8.65 14.07
CA PRO A 181 -2.86 -9.13 15.24
C PRO A 181 -3.82 -9.23 16.42
N GLY A 182 -3.64 -10.25 17.25
CA GLY A 182 -4.33 -10.34 18.53
C GLY A 182 -3.95 -9.17 19.43
N GLY A 183 -4.83 -8.81 20.35
CA GLY A 183 -4.65 -7.64 21.19
C GLY A 183 -5.75 -7.51 22.23
N PHE A 184 -5.96 -6.29 22.71
CA PHE A 184 -7.02 -5.98 23.66
C PHE A 184 -7.99 -4.98 23.03
N ASN A 185 -9.28 -5.23 23.19
CA ASN A 185 -10.34 -4.29 22.83
C ASN A 185 -10.47 -3.18 23.89
N GLU A 186 -11.35 -2.20 23.65
CA GLU A 186 -11.60 -1.09 24.58
C GLU A 186 -12.06 -1.55 25.97
N ASP A 187 -12.76 -2.67 26.03
CA ASP A 187 -13.20 -3.32 27.27
C ASP A 187 -12.09 -4.13 27.98
N ASN A 188 -10.84 -4.03 27.51
CA ASN A 188 -9.69 -4.86 27.91
C ASN A 188 -9.91 -6.36 27.69
N GLU A 189 -10.81 -6.73 26.78
CA GLU A 189 -10.98 -8.12 26.37
C GLU A 189 -9.88 -8.50 25.39
N GLU A 190 -9.15 -9.57 25.71
CA GLU A 190 -8.12 -10.13 24.84
C GLU A 190 -8.79 -10.83 23.65
N PHE A 191 -8.35 -10.51 22.44
CA PHE A 191 -8.79 -11.18 21.23
C PHE A 191 -7.61 -11.83 20.50
N ASP A 192 -7.87 -13.00 19.93
CA ASP A 192 -6.88 -13.78 19.21
C ASP A 192 -6.55 -13.19 17.83
N PRO A 193 -5.32 -13.43 17.31
CA PRO A 193 -4.98 -13.05 15.95
C PRO A 193 -5.90 -13.74 14.94
N THR A 194 -6.44 -12.94 14.03
CA THR A 194 -7.42 -13.41 13.05
C THR A 194 -6.92 -13.14 11.63
N CYS A 195 -6.96 -14.15 10.79
CA CYS A 195 -6.72 -14.08 9.36
C CYS A 195 -8.03 -14.26 8.60
N THR A 196 -8.35 -13.34 7.71
CA THR A 196 -9.54 -13.39 6.86
C THR A 196 -9.11 -13.39 5.39
N CYS A 197 -9.45 -14.45 4.66
CA CYS A 197 -9.18 -14.53 3.22
C CYS A 197 -10.42 -14.14 2.45
N THR A 198 -10.44 -13.12 1.61
CA THR A 198 -11.62 -12.74 0.82
C THR A 198 -11.37 -12.78 -0.69
N ASN A 199 -12.42 -13.00 -1.46
CA ASN A 199 -12.40 -12.89 -2.92
C ASN A 199 -13.15 -11.63 -3.43
N ARG A 200 -13.86 -10.92 -2.55
CA ARG A 200 -14.64 -9.71 -2.87
C ARG A 200 -14.52 -8.69 -1.75
N ILE A 201 -14.36 -7.44 -2.13
CA ILE A 201 -14.30 -6.31 -1.19
C ILE A 201 -15.72 -5.81 -0.99
N ALA A 202 -16.24 -5.94 0.23
CA ALA A 202 -17.53 -5.37 0.63
C ALA A 202 -17.33 -3.97 1.23
N SER A 203 -16.35 -3.83 2.13
CA SER A 203 -15.98 -2.55 2.71
C SER A 203 -14.51 -2.53 3.09
N ILE A 204 -14.02 -1.32 3.35
CA ILE A 204 -12.67 -1.03 3.79
C ILE A 204 -12.77 -0.08 4.96
N LYS A 205 -12.04 -0.35 6.04
CA LYS A 205 -11.99 0.53 7.20
C LYS A 205 -10.59 0.60 7.78
N TYR A 206 -10.31 1.71 8.44
CA TYR A 206 -9.13 1.84 9.27
C TYR A 206 -9.29 0.94 10.49
N THR A 207 -8.31 0.05 10.68
CA THR A 207 -8.21 -0.80 11.86
C THR A 207 -6.73 -0.84 12.25
N TYR A 208 -6.40 -0.29 13.41
CA TYR A 208 -5.01 -0.22 13.86
C TYR A 208 -4.40 -1.62 13.96
N GLY A 209 -3.17 -1.77 13.47
CA GLY A 209 -2.44 -3.05 13.45
C GLY A 209 -2.84 -4.00 12.32
N ALA A 210 -3.96 -3.78 11.63
CA ALA A 210 -4.39 -4.62 10.51
C ALA A 210 -3.38 -4.60 9.36
N ILE A 211 -3.15 -5.76 8.76
CA ILE A 211 -2.33 -5.93 7.55
C ILE A 211 -3.20 -6.58 6.49
N SER A 212 -3.59 -5.82 5.48
CA SER A 212 -4.34 -6.32 4.34
C SER A 212 -3.50 -6.33 3.07
N SER A 213 -3.83 -7.23 2.15
CA SER A 213 -3.23 -7.22 0.82
C SER A 213 -4.22 -7.70 -0.25
N ILE A 214 -4.18 -7.03 -1.40
CA ILE A 214 -4.69 -7.59 -2.66
C ILE A 214 -3.48 -8.21 -3.35
N LEU A 215 -3.50 -9.53 -3.45
CA LEU A 215 -2.41 -10.32 -3.99
C LEU A 215 -2.39 -10.19 -5.51
N PRO A 216 -1.19 -10.23 -6.12
CA PRO A 216 -1.09 -10.32 -7.56
C PRO A 216 -1.81 -11.56 -8.05
N ASN A 217 -2.47 -11.45 -9.21
CA ASN A 217 -3.03 -12.59 -9.88
C ASN A 217 -1.87 -13.50 -10.31
N THR A 218 -1.50 -14.46 -9.47
CA THR A 218 -0.51 -15.49 -9.79
C THR A 218 -1.07 -16.52 -10.77
N GLY A 219 -2.29 -16.32 -11.27
CA GLY A 219 -2.94 -17.04 -12.35
C GLY A 219 -2.36 -16.73 -13.73
N ALA A 220 -1.06 -16.98 -13.91
CA ALA A 220 -0.58 -17.62 -15.13
C ALA A 220 -0.51 -19.13 -14.88
N ARG A 221 -1.64 -19.72 -14.48
CA ARG A 221 -1.96 -21.07 -14.94
C ARG A 221 -2.78 -20.86 -16.19
N THR A 222 -2.11 -21.00 -17.33
CA THR A 222 -2.74 -21.39 -18.59
C THR A 222 -3.60 -22.61 -18.31
N GLU A 223 -4.88 -22.40 -18.03
CA GLU A 223 -5.95 -23.33 -18.35
C GLU A 223 -7.28 -22.60 -18.21
N ASP A 224 -7.97 -22.62 -19.33
CA ASP A 224 -9.32 -22.17 -19.62
C ASP A 224 -10.27 -22.21 -18.41
N ARG A 225 -10.91 -21.07 -18.12
CA ARG A 225 -12.13 -21.09 -17.32
C ARG A 225 -13.06 -19.96 -17.73
N SER A 226 -13.62 -20.17 -18.91
CA SER A 226 -14.97 -19.76 -19.25
C SER A 226 -15.97 -20.39 -18.27
N LEU A 227 -16.69 -19.55 -17.52
CA LEU A 227 -18.04 -19.81 -16.98
C LEU A 227 -18.78 -18.46 -16.93
#